data_AF-A0A7K4BBZ0-F1
#
_entry.id   AF-A0A7K4BBZ0-F1
#
_cell.length_a   1.000
_cell.length_b   1.000
_cell.length_c   1.000
_cell.angle_alpha   90.00
_cell.angle_beta   90.00
_cell.angle_gamma   90.00
#
_symmetry.space_group_name_H-M   'P 1'
#
loop_
_entity.id
_entity.type
_entity.pdbx_description
1 polymer ?
#
loop_
_entity_poly.entity_id
_entity_poly.type
_entity_poly.pdbx_seq_one_letter_code
_entity_poly.pdbx_strand_id
1 'polypeptide(L)'
;MEIIPGVVMRGNFCKFTIIGIVLLFILISGAAVADRLPHQVPENQKISISTIIDVVGYVSDSSYFSWTIDYSETPVTGIQLNSVSASDAYILTDAQVNALAAEKSSAGITYSVGLSNTLNSLTVPDYSLDNLALPDIAMSDPWWGKTWRGIINSLDSTAYSKTDDTLTGSIHNGKLLPGESIAVVTYSDSIRTNGGHLMLNKDINFDSQNKGNGLNNLEAEKVLTYESIDGSILVGSEEWSLDVAGNYADTADSIRCVFTSAPDNVFPAFCNTVKAKSELVNFKSGQVSTKGGIRAVAASGDVPAGLFYQIAVTPNADSPDGYAEGTVRTSFAGSIMEARGKNDVPSATNQWSDKTSVSGSIRSFQKSFEYESGISL
;
A
#
# COMPACT_ATOMS: atom_id res chain seq x y z
N MET A 1 9.96 48.92 55.03
CA MET A 1 11.06 48.43 54.17
C MET A 1 10.86 46.92 54.06
N GLU A 2 10.01 46.51 53.12
CA GLU A 2 9.77 45.11 52.79
C GLU A 2 11.02 44.53 52.13
N ILE A 3 11.35 43.29 52.49
CA ILE A 3 12.30 42.46 51.77
C ILE A 3 11.58 41.15 51.45
N ILE A 4 11.25 40.98 50.17
CA ILE A 4 10.80 39.72 49.55
C ILE A 4 12.04 38.89 49.22
N PRO A 5 12.10 37.60 49.58
CA PRO A 5 12.16 36.53 48.55
C PRO A 5 11.45 35.22 49.02
N GLY A 6 11.04 34.28 48.19
CA GLY A 6 11.19 34.11 46.75
C GLY A 6 10.25 32.98 46.28
N VAL A 7 9.83 33.10 45.02
CA VAL A 7 8.98 32.14 44.32
C VAL A 7 9.81 30.88 44.02
N VAL A 8 9.37 29.74 44.55
CA VAL A 8 9.88 28.42 44.17
C VAL A 8 9.19 28.01 42.87
N MET A 9 9.84 28.20 41.72
CA MET A 9 9.43 27.54 40.48
C MET A 9 9.86 26.07 40.53
N ARG A 10 8.92 25.18 40.88
CA ARG A 10 9.09 23.73 40.74
C ARG A 10 8.69 23.29 39.33
N GLY A 11 9.71 22.90 38.55
CA GLY A 11 9.72 21.72 37.68
C GLY A 11 8.65 21.58 36.60
N ASN A 12 8.91 22.15 35.41
CA ASN A 12 8.25 21.74 34.16
C ASN A 12 9.23 21.43 33.01
N PHE A 13 10.53 21.29 33.29
CA PHE A 13 11.56 21.21 32.24
C PHE A 13 11.88 19.79 31.73
N CYS A 14 11.24 18.73 32.25
CA CYS A 14 11.63 17.34 31.91
C CYS A 14 10.65 16.62 30.96
N LYS A 15 9.45 17.16 30.71
CA LYS A 15 8.42 16.48 29.90
C LYS A 15 8.53 16.71 28.39
N PHE A 16 9.23 17.77 27.94
CA PHE A 16 9.38 18.09 26.51
C PHE A 16 10.64 17.49 25.86
N THR A 17 11.64 17.08 26.65
CA THR A 17 12.94 16.64 26.12
C THR A 17 12.88 15.26 25.47
N ILE A 18 11.99 14.37 25.91
CA ILE A 18 11.89 13.01 25.33
C ILE A 18 11.15 13.05 23.98
N ILE A 19 10.15 13.93 23.83
CA ILE A 19 9.42 14.13 22.57
C ILE A 19 10.34 14.74 21.49
N GLY A 20 11.26 15.64 21.88
CA GLY A 20 12.20 16.29 20.96
C GLY A 20 13.29 15.38 20.38
N ILE A 21 13.67 14.29 21.07
CA ILE A 21 14.72 13.37 20.60
C ILE A 21 14.20 12.42 19.52
N VAL A 22 12.89 12.13 19.50
CA VAL A 22 12.26 11.24 18.50
C VAL A 22 12.16 11.89 17.12
N LEU A 23 12.05 13.22 17.04
CA LEU A 23 12.00 13.95 15.76
C LEU A 23 13.37 14.06 15.06
N LEU A 24 14.48 13.89 15.77
CA LEU A 24 15.82 14.13 15.23
C LEU A 24 16.41 12.94 14.45
N PHE A 25 15.90 11.72 14.65
CA PHE A 25 16.42 10.51 14.00
C PHE A 25 15.84 10.23 12.60
N ILE A 26 14.87 11.03 12.13
CA ILE A 26 14.14 10.78 10.86
C ILE A 26 14.82 11.46 9.65
N LEU A 27 15.89 12.24 9.84
CA LEU A 27 16.42 13.14 8.80
C LEU A 27 17.63 12.62 7.99
N ILE A 28 17.93 11.31 7.99
CA ILE A 28 19.04 10.77 7.19
C ILE A 28 18.59 9.58 6.34
N SER A 29 17.66 9.82 5.42
CA SER A 29 17.48 8.98 4.24
C SER A 29 18.12 9.70 3.05
N GLY A 30 19.12 9.08 2.42
CA GLY A 30 19.68 9.57 1.16
C GLY A 30 18.61 9.70 0.07
N ALA A 31 18.89 10.45 -1.00
CA ALA A 31 17.99 10.52 -2.15
C ALA A 31 17.86 9.12 -2.78
N ALA A 32 16.78 8.43 -2.47
CA ALA A 32 16.42 7.15 -3.04
C ALA A 32 15.42 7.38 -4.19
N VAL A 33 15.65 6.77 -5.34
CA VAL A 33 14.66 6.60 -6.39
C VAL A 33 13.73 5.42 -6.12
N ALA A 34 12.47 5.72 -5.88
CA ALA A 34 11.43 4.89 -5.31
C ALA A 34 10.98 3.66 -6.11
N ASP A 35 10.29 2.75 -5.39
CA ASP A 35 9.16 2.06 -5.97
C ASP A 35 8.21 3.11 -6.53
N ARG A 36 8.06 3.14 -7.85
CA ARG A 36 7.27 4.21 -8.48
C ARG A 36 5.83 4.17 -7.99
N LEU A 37 5.43 5.23 -7.29
CA LEU A 37 4.07 5.40 -6.84
C LEU A 37 3.17 5.84 -8.01
N PRO A 38 1.89 5.48 -7.99
CA PRO A 38 0.91 6.08 -8.89
C PRO A 38 0.93 7.61 -8.82
N HIS A 39 0.64 8.26 -9.95
CA HIS A 39 0.47 9.71 -10.02
C HIS A 39 -0.94 10.11 -9.58
N GLN A 40 -1.08 11.32 -9.03
CA GLN A 40 -2.40 11.88 -8.73
C GLN A 40 -3.27 11.96 -9.99
N VAL A 41 -4.56 11.71 -9.82
CA VAL A 41 -5.57 11.98 -10.86
C VAL A 41 -5.93 13.48 -10.88
N PRO A 42 -6.57 14.00 -11.95
CA PRO A 42 -6.94 15.42 -12.04
C PRO A 42 -7.84 15.90 -10.88
N GLU A 43 -8.68 15.01 -10.34
CA GLU A 43 -9.49 15.31 -9.17
C GLU A 43 -8.66 15.11 -7.89
N ASN A 44 -8.58 16.16 -7.08
CA ASN A 44 -7.91 16.10 -5.79
C ASN A 44 -8.94 16.16 -4.67
N GLN A 45 -8.92 15.17 -3.79
CA GLN A 45 -9.81 15.04 -2.65
C GLN A 45 -9.03 15.29 -1.36
N LYS A 46 -9.64 16.09 -0.48
CA LYS A 46 -9.14 16.33 0.87
C LYS A 46 -10.25 16.01 1.85
N ILE A 47 -9.96 15.14 2.80
CA ILE A 47 -10.89 14.74 3.86
C ILE A 47 -10.20 15.00 5.19
N SER A 48 -10.89 15.67 6.11
CA SER A 48 -10.41 15.87 7.47
C SER A 48 -11.55 15.53 8.43
N ILE A 49 -11.27 14.64 9.37
CA ILE A 49 -12.22 14.20 10.40
C ILE A 49 -11.54 14.42 11.74
N SER A 50 -12.15 15.28 12.56
CA SER A 50 -11.73 15.49 13.94
C SER A 50 -12.81 14.97 14.88
N THR A 51 -12.41 14.18 15.87
CA THR A 51 -13.30 13.58 16.88
C THR A 51 -12.77 13.92 18.26
N ILE A 52 -13.58 14.64 19.03
CA ILE A 52 -13.32 14.96 20.43
C ILE A 52 -14.43 14.33 21.27
N ILE A 53 -14.05 13.47 22.21
CA ILE A 53 -14.96 12.85 23.16
C ILE A 53 -14.44 13.11 24.56
N ASP A 54 -15.32 13.56 25.45
CA ASP A 54 -15.10 13.58 26.89
C ASP A 54 -16.38 13.07 27.54
N VAL A 55 -16.32 11.86 28.09
CA VAL A 55 -17.53 11.17 28.54
C VAL A 55 -17.25 10.19 29.66
N VAL A 56 -18.20 10.11 30.60
CA VAL A 56 -18.31 9.03 31.57
C VAL A 56 -19.41 8.09 31.13
N GLY A 57 -19.07 6.87 30.75
CA GLY A 57 -20.05 5.87 30.32
C GLY A 57 -19.61 5.03 29.12
N TYR A 58 -20.59 4.55 28.37
CA TYR A 58 -20.36 3.72 27.19
C TYR A 58 -19.87 4.56 26.01
N VAL A 59 -18.84 4.07 25.31
CA VAL A 59 -18.38 4.64 24.04
C VAL A 59 -18.16 3.52 23.04
N SER A 60 -18.58 3.78 21.80
CA SER A 60 -18.18 3.00 20.64
C SER A 60 -17.84 3.97 19.53
N ASP A 61 -16.55 4.07 19.22
CA ASP A 61 -16.03 4.86 18.12
C ASP A 61 -15.33 3.96 17.11
N SER A 62 -15.48 4.28 15.82
CA SER A 62 -14.83 3.54 14.74
C SER A 62 -14.63 4.42 13.53
N SER A 63 -13.48 4.27 12.89
CA SER A 63 -13.15 4.93 11.63
C SER A 63 -12.55 3.92 10.67
N TYR A 64 -12.89 4.04 9.39
CA TYR A 64 -12.38 3.19 8.33
C TYR A 64 -12.10 4.05 7.11
N PHE A 65 -10.96 3.79 6.47
CA PHE A 65 -10.57 4.41 5.23
C PHE A 65 -10.00 3.34 4.30
N SER A 66 -10.39 3.40 3.03
CA SER A 66 -9.88 2.55 1.98
C SER A 66 -9.74 3.38 0.72
N TRP A 67 -8.58 3.29 0.09
CA TRP A 67 -8.30 4.00 -1.14
C TRP A 67 -7.43 3.13 -2.05
N THR A 68 -7.82 3.10 -3.32
CA THR A 68 -7.08 2.43 -4.38
C THR A 68 -6.83 3.45 -5.46
N ILE A 69 -5.59 3.51 -5.92
CA ILE A 69 -5.18 4.35 -7.04
C ILE A 69 -4.22 3.57 -7.92
N ASP A 70 -4.45 3.64 -9.22
CA ASP A 70 -3.56 3.12 -10.25
C ASP A 70 -3.00 4.26 -11.10
N TYR A 71 -1.92 3.96 -11.80
CA TYR A 71 -1.38 4.83 -12.82
C TYR A 71 -0.81 3.98 -13.95
N SER A 72 -1.06 4.40 -15.18
CA SER A 72 -0.55 3.79 -16.40
C SER A 72 0.25 4.86 -17.15
N GLU A 73 1.57 4.73 -17.16
CA GLU A 73 2.49 5.69 -17.80
C GLU A 73 2.37 5.65 -19.32
N THR A 74 2.12 4.47 -19.87
CA THR A 74 2.10 4.24 -21.31
C THR A 74 0.91 3.38 -21.68
N PRO A 75 0.07 3.82 -22.62
CA PRO A 75 -0.86 2.93 -23.26
C PRO A 75 -0.05 1.81 -23.92
N VAL A 76 -0.33 0.58 -23.53
CA VAL A 76 0.34 -0.59 -24.09
C VAL A 76 -0.25 -0.84 -25.46
N THR A 77 0.56 -0.67 -26.49
CA THR A 77 0.18 -1.12 -27.83
C THR A 77 0.19 -2.64 -27.88
N GLY A 78 -0.80 -3.21 -28.55
CA GLY A 78 -0.91 -4.63 -28.76
C GLY A 78 -1.53 -4.94 -30.10
N ILE A 79 -1.30 -6.15 -30.56
CA ILE A 79 -1.96 -6.68 -31.73
C ILE A 79 -3.31 -7.22 -31.29
N GLN A 80 -4.40 -6.63 -31.78
CA GLN A 80 -5.72 -7.18 -31.68
C GLN A 80 -6.11 -7.85 -33.00
N LEU A 81 -6.53 -9.10 -32.91
CA LEU A 81 -7.17 -9.85 -33.97
C LEU A 81 -8.66 -9.94 -33.66
N ASN A 82 -9.49 -9.52 -34.59
CA ASN A 82 -10.94 -9.73 -34.53
C ASN A 82 -11.36 -10.54 -35.75
N SER A 83 -12.14 -11.62 -35.53
CA SER A 83 -12.65 -12.44 -36.63
C SER A 83 -13.60 -11.60 -37.48
N VAL A 84 -13.40 -11.59 -38.80
CA VAL A 84 -14.25 -10.85 -39.75
C VAL A 84 -15.61 -11.54 -39.91
N SER A 85 -15.65 -12.87 -39.72
CA SER A 85 -16.85 -13.69 -39.69
C SER A 85 -16.67 -14.88 -38.74
N ALA A 86 -17.73 -15.28 -38.05
CA ALA A 86 -17.73 -16.49 -37.21
C ALA A 86 -17.58 -17.79 -38.02
N SER A 87 -17.88 -17.77 -39.33
CA SER A 87 -17.75 -18.95 -40.21
C SER A 87 -16.31 -19.27 -40.56
N ASP A 88 -15.44 -18.25 -40.56
CA ASP A 88 -14.07 -18.34 -41.07
C ASP A 88 -13.04 -18.25 -39.92
N ALA A 89 -13.52 -17.98 -38.71
CA ALA A 89 -12.73 -17.95 -37.49
C ALA A 89 -12.08 -19.30 -37.20
N TYR A 90 -10.87 -19.27 -36.66
CA TYR A 90 -10.12 -20.45 -36.24
C TYR A 90 -10.86 -21.20 -35.13
N ILE A 91 -11.07 -22.50 -35.32
CA ILE A 91 -11.72 -23.37 -34.32
C ILE A 91 -10.66 -23.89 -33.37
N LEU A 92 -10.76 -23.48 -32.11
CA LEU A 92 -9.85 -23.90 -31.04
C LEU A 92 -10.14 -25.34 -30.61
N THR A 93 -9.08 -26.08 -30.31
CA THR A 93 -9.21 -27.33 -29.55
C THR A 93 -9.57 -27.03 -28.09
N ASP A 94 -10.18 -27.99 -27.39
CA ASP A 94 -10.47 -27.82 -25.95
C ASP A 94 -9.19 -27.55 -25.13
N ALA A 95 -8.06 -28.12 -25.56
CA ALA A 95 -6.75 -27.87 -24.95
C ALA A 95 -6.31 -26.41 -25.15
N GLN A 96 -6.48 -25.85 -26.35
CA GLN A 96 -6.18 -24.44 -26.64
C GLN A 96 -7.10 -23.49 -25.86
N VAL A 97 -8.39 -23.80 -25.72
CA VAL A 97 -9.33 -23.01 -24.90
C VAL A 97 -8.90 -23.00 -23.44
N ASN A 98 -8.56 -24.17 -22.87
CA ASN A 98 -8.11 -24.27 -21.48
C ASN A 98 -6.76 -23.57 -21.26
N ALA A 99 -5.82 -23.67 -22.20
CA ALA A 99 -4.54 -22.98 -22.12
C ALA A 99 -4.72 -21.45 -22.22
N LEU A 100 -5.56 -20.97 -23.14
CA LEU A 100 -5.90 -19.54 -23.23
C LEU A 100 -6.60 -19.05 -21.94
N ALA A 101 -7.44 -19.88 -21.32
CA ALA A 101 -8.07 -19.54 -20.05
C ALA A 101 -7.06 -19.41 -18.90
N ALA A 102 -6.01 -20.24 -18.89
CA ALA A 102 -4.90 -20.13 -17.94
C ALA A 102 -4.05 -18.87 -18.20
N GLU A 103 -3.88 -18.47 -19.45
CA GLU A 103 -3.15 -17.24 -19.82
C GLU A 103 -3.99 -15.96 -19.65
N LYS A 104 -5.32 -16.06 -19.51
CA LYS A 104 -6.19 -14.91 -19.23
C LYS A 104 -5.80 -14.16 -17.95
N SER A 105 -5.08 -14.84 -17.05
CA SER A 105 -4.55 -14.28 -15.79
C SER A 105 -3.19 -13.58 -15.93
N SER A 106 -2.50 -13.71 -17.06
CA SER A 106 -1.13 -13.21 -17.27
C SER A 106 -1.08 -12.11 -18.34
N ALA A 107 -0.56 -10.94 -17.96
CA ALA A 107 0.09 -10.01 -18.88
C ALA A 107 -0.79 -9.36 -19.96
N GLY A 108 -2.05 -9.03 -19.67
CA GLY A 108 -2.90 -8.24 -20.58
C GLY A 108 -3.36 -8.97 -21.85
N ILE A 109 -3.17 -10.29 -21.92
CA ILE A 109 -3.74 -11.12 -22.99
C ILE A 109 -5.25 -11.21 -22.78
N THR A 110 -6.03 -10.77 -23.76
CA THR A 110 -7.48 -10.97 -23.74
C THR A 110 -7.92 -11.75 -24.97
N TYR A 111 -8.94 -12.57 -24.82
CA TYR A 111 -9.49 -13.34 -25.92
C TYR A 111 -10.99 -13.55 -25.74
N SER A 112 -11.69 -13.79 -26.83
CA SER A 112 -13.09 -14.19 -26.82
C SER A 112 -13.31 -15.42 -27.69
N VAL A 113 -14.10 -16.36 -27.19
CA VAL A 113 -14.44 -17.61 -27.88
C VAL A 113 -15.95 -17.66 -28.07
N GLY A 114 -16.38 -17.88 -29.31
CA GLY A 114 -17.77 -18.01 -29.71
C GLY A 114 -18.29 -19.44 -29.57
N LEU A 115 -19.44 -19.69 -30.19
CA LEU A 115 -20.02 -21.02 -30.25
C LEU A 115 -19.09 -21.98 -31.01
N SER A 116 -19.06 -23.25 -30.59
CA SER A 116 -18.21 -24.28 -31.20
C SER A 116 -16.71 -23.97 -31.15
N ASN A 117 -16.24 -23.30 -30.09
CA ASN A 117 -14.84 -22.96 -29.86
C ASN A 117 -14.21 -22.03 -30.92
N THR A 118 -14.99 -21.23 -31.64
CA THR A 118 -14.44 -20.26 -32.60
C THR A 118 -13.70 -19.13 -31.87
N LEU A 119 -12.43 -18.87 -32.21
CA LEU A 119 -11.69 -17.73 -31.68
C LEU A 119 -12.21 -16.44 -32.31
N ASN A 120 -13.06 -15.69 -31.61
CA ASN A 120 -13.66 -14.46 -32.11
C ASN A 120 -12.71 -13.27 -31.99
N SER A 121 -11.91 -13.21 -30.92
CA SER A 121 -10.87 -12.20 -30.78
C SER A 121 -9.69 -12.70 -29.95
N LEU A 122 -8.52 -12.13 -30.24
CA LEU A 122 -7.28 -12.30 -29.48
C LEU A 122 -6.51 -10.99 -29.47
N THR A 123 -6.27 -10.43 -28.29
CA THR A 123 -5.43 -9.26 -28.08
C THR A 123 -4.16 -9.67 -27.35
N VAL A 124 -3.01 -9.36 -27.94
CA VAL A 124 -1.70 -9.63 -27.36
C VAL A 124 -0.90 -8.33 -27.28
N PRO A 125 -0.46 -7.91 -26.08
CA PRO A 125 0.44 -6.78 -25.93
C PRO A 125 1.78 -6.94 -26.64
N ASP A 126 2.36 -5.85 -27.14
CA ASP A 126 3.60 -5.87 -27.90
C ASP A 126 4.77 -6.50 -27.13
N TYR A 127 4.86 -6.21 -25.84
CA TYR A 127 5.90 -6.78 -24.97
C TYR A 127 5.76 -8.29 -24.74
N SER A 128 4.59 -8.87 -25.02
CA SER A 128 4.34 -10.31 -24.92
C SER A 128 4.50 -11.04 -26.25
N LEU A 129 4.60 -10.32 -27.38
CA LEU A 129 4.63 -10.93 -28.71
C LEU A 129 5.73 -11.97 -28.89
N ASP A 130 6.90 -11.73 -28.30
CA ASP A 130 8.06 -12.60 -28.48
C ASP A 130 8.23 -13.63 -27.35
N ASN A 131 7.33 -13.63 -26.36
CA ASN A 131 7.27 -14.66 -25.33
C ASN A 131 6.69 -15.96 -25.89
N LEU A 132 7.14 -17.10 -25.36
CA LEU A 132 6.57 -18.41 -25.65
C LEU A 132 5.08 -18.42 -25.27
N ALA A 133 4.21 -18.74 -26.21
CA ALA A 133 2.77 -18.79 -26.00
C ALA A 133 2.35 -20.21 -25.59
N LEU A 134 1.55 -20.29 -24.53
CA LEU A 134 0.89 -21.52 -24.06
C LEU A 134 1.89 -22.68 -23.82
N PRO A 135 2.84 -22.53 -22.87
CA PRO A 135 3.91 -23.51 -22.66
C PRO A 135 3.42 -24.91 -22.27
N ASP A 136 2.23 -25.02 -21.68
CA ASP A 136 1.67 -26.26 -21.14
C ASP A 136 0.83 -27.07 -22.15
N ILE A 137 0.73 -26.62 -23.40
CA ILE A 137 0.00 -27.36 -24.44
C ILE A 137 0.79 -28.59 -24.92
N ALA A 138 0.08 -29.63 -25.38
CA ALA A 138 0.72 -30.86 -25.81
C ALA A 138 1.66 -30.62 -27.01
N MET A 139 2.79 -31.33 -27.05
CA MET A 139 3.78 -31.22 -28.15
C MET A 139 3.22 -31.48 -29.55
N SER A 140 2.08 -32.17 -29.63
CA SER A 140 1.38 -32.47 -30.89
C SER A 140 0.48 -31.33 -31.39
N ASP A 141 0.24 -30.29 -30.57
CA ASP A 141 -0.63 -29.17 -30.94
C ASP A 141 0.07 -28.21 -31.91
N PRO A 142 -0.63 -27.67 -32.94
CA PRO A 142 -0.05 -26.72 -33.90
C PRO A 142 0.52 -25.43 -33.28
N TRP A 143 0.14 -25.09 -32.04
CA TRP A 143 0.62 -23.90 -31.33
C TRP A 143 1.78 -24.20 -30.37
N TRP A 144 2.11 -25.47 -30.14
CA TRP A 144 3.21 -25.83 -29.26
C TRP A 144 4.54 -25.24 -29.71
N GLY A 145 5.29 -24.66 -28.77
CA GLY A 145 6.61 -24.10 -29.03
C GLY A 145 6.60 -22.75 -29.78
N LYS A 146 5.43 -22.17 -30.09
CA LYS A 146 5.32 -20.89 -30.78
C LYS A 146 5.32 -19.73 -29.80
N THR A 147 5.85 -18.58 -30.23
CA THR A 147 5.60 -17.31 -29.54
C THR A 147 4.21 -16.78 -29.86
N TRP A 148 3.73 -15.78 -29.11
CA TRP A 148 2.45 -15.14 -29.44
C TRP A 148 2.43 -14.55 -30.84
N ARG A 149 3.54 -13.94 -31.28
CA ARG A 149 3.74 -13.49 -32.67
C ARG A 149 3.62 -14.66 -33.65
N GLY A 150 4.18 -15.82 -33.30
CA GLY A 150 4.08 -17.03 -34.11
C GLY A 150 2.66 -17.57 -34.25
N ILE A 151 1.85 -17.50 -33.18
CA ILE A 151 0.43 -17.86 -33.22
C ILE A 151 -0.34 -16.86 -34.10
N ILE A 152 -0.18 -15.56 -33.84
CA ILE A 152 -0.83 -14.47 -34.61
C ILE A 152 -0.54 -14.63 -36.11
N ASN A 153 0.72 -14.86 -36.48
CA ASN A 153 1.12 -15.01 -37.87
C ASN A 153 0.59 -16.32 -38.52
N SER A 154 0.17 -17.30 -37.71
CA SER A 154 -0.42 -18.54 -38.21
C SER A 154 -1.93 -18.50 -38.34
N LEU A 155 -2.58 -17.48 -37.79
CA LEU A 155 -4.00 -17.22 -38.01
C LEU A 155 -4.19 -16.58 -39.39
N ASP A 156 -5.23 -17.02 -40.10
CA ASP A 156 -5.50 -16.57 -41.47
C ASP A 156 -5.86 -15.08 -41.50
N SER A 157 -5.10 -14.28 -42.26
CA SER A 157 -5.31 -12.84 -42.40
C SER A 157 -6.60 -12.47 -43.14
N THR A 158 -7.23 -13.43 -43.83
CA THR A 158 -8.55 -13.25 -44.44
C THR A 158 -9.69 -13.47 -43.43
N ALA A 159 -9.45 -14.30 -42.42
CA ALA A 159 -10.40 -14.58 -41.33
C ALA A 159 -10.34 -13.55 -40.20
N TYR A 160 -9.20 -12.86 -40.03
CA TYR A 160 -8.98 -11.90 -38.95
C TYR A 160 -8.55 -10.53 -39.46
N SER A 161 -9.25 -9.48 -39.02
CA SER A 161 -8.74 -8.11 -39.14
C SER A 161 -7.75 -7.84 -38.01
N LYS A 162 -6.55 -7.40 -38.38
CA LYS A 162 -5.52 -6.95 -37.44
C LYS A 162 -5.61 -5.45 -37.23
N THR A 163 -5.79 -5.04 -35.98
CA THR A 163 -5.69 -3.65 -35.56
C THR A 163 -4.62 -3.52 -34.48
N ASP A 164 -3.91 -2.40 -34.48
CA ASP A 164 -3.10 -2.01 -33.34
C ASP A 164 -4.08 -1.47 -32.29
N ASP A 165 -4.24 -2.21 -31.20
CA ASP A 165 -5.08 -1.80 -30.08
C ASP A 165 -4.22 -1.16 -29.01
N THR A 166 -4.80 -0.18 -28.34
CA THR A 166 -4.15 0.55 -27.26
C THR A 166 -4.81 0.14 -25.96
N LEU A 167 -4.16 -0.77 -25.23
CA LEU A 167 -4.60 -1.11 -23.89
C LEU A 167 -4.23 0.04 -22.95
N THR A 168 -5.24 0.78 -22.53
CA THR A 168 -5.11 1.77 -21.47
C THR A 168 -5.26 1.09 -20.12
N GLY A 169 -4.33 1.33 -19.20
CA GLY A 169 -4.42 0.78 -17.86
C GLY A 169 -5.70 1.20 -17.12
N SER A 170 -6.16 0.31 -16.26
CA SER A 170 -7.33 0.54 -15.41
C SER A 170 -7.18 -0.24 -14.11
N ILE A 171 -7.89 0.18 -13.06
CA ILE A 171 -7.98 -0.60 -11.82
C ILE A 171 -8.53 -1.99 -12.16
N HIS A 172 -7.66 -3.00 -12.09
CA HIS A 172 -8.01 -4.38 -12.35
C HIS A 172 -7.34 -5.32 -11.36
N ASN A 173 -7.99 -6.46 -11.11
CA ASN A 173 -7.53 -7.48 -10.17
C ASN A 173 -6.51 -8.47 -10.79
N GLY A 174 -6.05 -8.18 -12.02
CA GLY A 174 -5.05 -8.97 -12.74
C GLY A 174 -3.64 -8.41 -12.58
N LYS A 175 -2.67 -9.11 -13.18
CA LYS A 175 -1.28 -8.66 -13.26
C LYS A 175 -1.19 -7.30 -13.97
N LEU A 176 -0.48 -6.36 -13.35
CA LEU A 176 -0.20 -5.02 -13.91
C LEU A 176 0.53 -5.13 -15.25
N LEU A 177 0.18 -4.28 -16.20
CA LEU A 177 0.91 -4.12 -17.45
C LEU A 177 2.24 -3.37 -17.20
N PRO A 178 3.27 -3.55 -18.04
CA PRO A 178 4.47 -2.71 -18.04
C PRO A 178 4.10 -1.23 -18.04
N GLY A 179 4.78 -0.42 -17.23
CA GLY A 179 4.41 0.98 -17.06
C GLY A 179 3.24 1.24 -16.11
N GLU A 180 2.61 0.21 -15.52
CA GLU A 180 1.56 0.40 -14.51
C GLU A 180 2.03 0.22 -13.07
N SER A 181 1.55 1.10 -12.20
CA SER A 181 1.68 0.99 -10.75
C SER A 181 0.32 1.14 -10.08
N ILE A 182 0.17 0.52 -8.91
CA ILE A 182 -1.03 0.60 -8.08
C ILE A 182 -0.63 0.75 -6.62
N ALA A 183 -1.43 1.50 -5.88
CA ALA A 183 -1.36 1.58 -4.43
C ALA A 183 -2.74 1.35 -3.83
N VAL A 184 -2.79 0.48 -2.83
CA VAL A 184 -3.98 0.20 -2.01
C VAL A 184 -3.65 0.54 -0.57
N VAL A 185 -4.41 1.48 -0.02
CA VAL A 185 -4.27 2.01 1.33
C VAL A 185 -5.49 1.61 2.12
N THR A 186 -5.29 0.99 3.29
CA THR A 186 -6.37 0.78 4.25
C THR A 186 -5.96 1.23 5.64
N TYR A 187 -6.91 1.85 6.34
CA TYR A 187 -6.80 2.24 7.73
C TYR A 187 -8.09 1.87 8.45
N SER A 188 -7.94 1.30 9.64
CA SER A 188 -9.07 1.04 10.53
C SER A 188 -8.70 1.35 11.96
N ASP A 189 -9.62 1.99 12.66
CA ASP A 189 -9.50 2.30 14.08
C ASP A 189 -10.83 2.00 14.76
N SER A 190 -10.78 1.43 15.96
CA SER A 190 -11.95 1.18 16.77
C SER A 190 -11.60 1.27 18.24
N ILE A 191 -12.46 1.94 19.00
CA ILE A 191 -12.42 2.01 20.46
C ILE A 191 -13.80 1.68 21.00
N ARG A 192 -13.84 0.82 22.02
CA ARG A 192 -15.05 0.52 22.77
C ARG A 192 -14.77 0.49 24.26
N THR A 193 -15.65 1.09 25.05
CA THR A 193 -15.68 0.94 26.50
C THR A 193 -17.09 0.68 27.00
N ASN A 194 -17.21 -0.13 28.05
CA ASN A 194 -18.48 -0.44 28.72
C ASN A 194 -18.80 0.52 29.89
N GLY A 195 -17.98 1.55 30.11
CA GLY A 195 -18.08 2.49 31.22
C GLY A 195 -16.81 3.32 31.39
N GLY A 196 -16.57 3.85 32.58
CA GLY A 196 -15.36 4.62 32.86
C GLY A 196 -15.37 6.02 32.26
N HIS A 197 -14.30 6.76 32.49
CA HIS A 197 -14.08 8.09 31.91
C HIS A 197 -13.14 7.97 30.73
N LEU A 198 -13.59 8.39 29.54
CA LEU A 198 -12.80 8.45 28.33
C LEU A 198 -12.69 9.89 27.86
N MET A 199 -11.45 10.35 27.70
CA MET A 199 -11.11 11.55 26.94
C MET A 199 -10.39 11.10 25.66
N LEU A 200 -10.88 11.48 24.49
CA LEU A 200 -10.31 11.15 23.19
C LEU A 200 -10.20 12.42 22.35
N ASN A 201 -9.03 12.62 21.75
CA ASN A 201 -8.84 13.51 20.62
C ASN A 201 -8.26 12.70 19.46
N LYS A 202 -8.91 12.73 18.30
CA LYS A 202 -8.48 12.01 17.11
C LYS A 202 -8.66 12.89 15.89
N ASP A 203 -7.60 13.03 15.11
CA ASP A 203 -7.60 13.72 13.83
C ASP A 203 -7.16 12.76 12.73
N ILE A 204 -7.93 12.70 11.65
CA ILE A 204 -7.63 11.91 10.44
C ILE A 204 -7.64 12.88 9.27
N ASN A 205 -6.55 12.92 8.51
CA ASN A 205 -6.39 13.77 7.34
C ASN A 205 -6.02 12.94 6.13
N PHE A 206 -6.74 13.12 5.04
CA PHE A 206 -6.46 12.54 3.74
C PHE A 206 -6.29 13.63 2.69
N ASP A 207 -5.31 13.47 1.82
CA ASP A 207 -5.03 14.32 0.68
C ASP A 207 -4.51 13.47 -0.49
N SER A 208 -5.31 13.36 -1.54
CA SER A 208 -5.00 12.52 -2.70
C SER A 208 -3.94 13.11 -3.64
N GLN A 209 -3.44 14.31 -3.35
CA GLN A 209 -2.38 14.96 -4.15
C GLN A 209 -1.05 14.19 -4.06
N ASN A 210 -0.21 14.36 -5.07
CA ASN A 210 1.17 13.92 -5.07
C ASN A 210 1.89 14.41 -3.81
N LYS A 211 2.57 13.49 -3.14
CA LYS A 211 3.38 13.78 -1.96
C LYS A 211 4.86 13.76 -2.32
N GLY A 212 5.63 14.60 -1.64
CA GLY A 212 7.09 14.57 -1.66
C GLY A 212 7.61 13.67 -0.54
N ASN A 213 8.94 13.62 -0.39
CA ASN A 213 9.53 12.88 0.71
C ASN A 213 9.14 13.47 2.08
N GLY A 214 8.82 12.59 3.03
CA GLY A 214 8.35 12.96 4.38
C GLY A 214 6.91 13.50 4.46
N LEU A 215 6.15 13.49 3.35
CA LEU A 215 4.74 13.88 3.34
C LEU A 215 3.85 12.67 3.08
N ASN A 216 2.63 12.68 3.61
CA ASN A 216 1.74 11.54 3.57
C ASN A 216 0.40 11.88 2.90
N ASN A 217 -0.20 10.87 2.26
CA ASN A 217 -1.54 10.95 1.70
C ASN A 217 -2.60 10.73 2.77
N LEU A 218 -2.35 9.84 3.71
CA LEU A 218 -3.21 9.60 4.86
C LEU A 218 -2.39 9.79 6.13
N GLU A 219 -2.92 10.56 7.08
CA GLU A 219 -2.34 10.76 8.40
C GLU A 219 -3.43 10.62 9.45
N ALA A 220 -3.12 9.96 10.56
CA ALA A 220 -3.99 9.96 11.72
C ALA A 220 -3.17 10.14 12.98
N GLU A 221 -3.66 11.02 13.86
CA GLU A 221 -3.12 11.26 15.18
C GLU A 221 -4.24 11.05 16.20
N LYS A 222 -3.93 10.32 17.26
CA LYS A 222 -4.90 9.99 18.30
C LYS A 222 -4.24 10.09 19.65
N VAL A 223 -4.89 10.78 20.58
CA VAL A 223 -4.53 10.78 21.99
C VAL A 223 -5.80 10.45 22.77
N LEU A 224 -5.76 9.37 23.53
CA LEU A 224 -6.82 9.02 24.46
C LEU A 224 -6.26 8.91 25.88
N THR A 225 -7.08 9.29 26.84
CA THR A 225 -6.88 9.02 28.26
C THR A 225 -8.11 8.28 28.76
N TYR A 226 -7.88 7.15 29.44
CA TYR A 226 -8.95 6.33 29.98
C TYR A 226 -8.72 6.10 31.46
N GLU A 227 -9.80 6.06 32.23
CA GLU A 227 -9.82 5.66 33.64
C GLU A 227 -11.05 4.78 33.90
N SER A 228 -10.83 3.64 34.56
CA SER A 228 -11.87 2.67 34.87
C SER A 228 -12.77 3.16 36.00
N ILE A 229 -14.07 2.94 35.88
CA ILE A 229 -15.05 3.13 36.95
C ILE A 229 -15.82 1.82 37.10
N ASP A 230 -15.94 1.34 38.34
CA ASP A 230 -16.67 0.10 38.68
C ASP A 230 -16.23 -1.14 37.86
N GLY A 231 -14.94 -1.21 37.53
CA GLY A 231 -14.37 -2.34 36.78
C GLY A 231 -14.61 -2.29 35.27
N SER A 232 -14.98 -1.12 34.73
CA SER A 232 -15.07 -0.89 33.28
C SER A 232 -13.73 -1.13 32.59
N ILE A 233 -13.78 -1.51 31.31
CA ILE A 233 -12.60 -1.74 30.49
C ILE A 233 -12.75 -1.05 29.14
N LEU A 234 -11.61 -0.62 28.60
CA LEU A 234 -11.47 -0.19 27.24
C LEU A 234 -10.80 -1.28 26.40
N VAL A 235 -11.34 -1.50 25.22
CA VAL A 235 -10.72 -2.27 24.15
C VAL A 235 -10.54 -1.36 22.94
N GLY A 236 -9.40 -1.50 22.27
CA GLY A 236 -9.08 -0.69 21.11
C GLY A 236 -8.26 -1.47 20.10
N SER A 237 -8.38 -1.11 18.83
CA SER A 237 -7.55 -1.66 17.76
C SER A 237 -7.32 -0.60 16.71
N GLU A 238 -6.09 -0.48 16.23
CA GLU A 238 -5.74 0.37 15.10
C GLU A 238 -4.87 -0.42 14.13
N GLU A 239 -5.21 -0.40 12.85
CA GLU A 239 -4.53 -1.14 11.80
C GLU A 239 -4.33 -0.29 10.56
N TRP A 240 -3.12 -0.36 10.02
CA TRP A 240 -2.66 0.30 8.80
C TRP A 240 -2.18 -0.77 7.82
N SER A 241 -2.53 -0.63 6.56
CA SER A 241 -1.97 -1.45 5.48
C SER A 241 -1.65 -0.58 4.28
N LEU A 242 -0.45 -0.77 3.75
CA LEU A 242 0.00 -0.26 2.48
C LEU A 242 0.32 -1.46 1.59
N ASP A 243 -0.29 -1.53 0.42
CA ASP A 243 0.04 -2.47 -0.63
C ASP A 243 0.38 -1.67 -1.87
N VAL A 244 1.62 -1.78 -2.34
CA VAL A 244 2.10 -1.11 -3.55
C VAL A 244 2.68 -2.13 -4.49
N ALA A 245 2.28 -2.07 -5.74
CA ALA A 245 2.82 -2.92 -6.77
C ALA A 245 3.05 -2.12 -8.04
N GLY A 246 4.05 -2.51 -8.81
CA GLY A 246 4.33 -1.94 -10.10
C GLY A 246 4.96 -2.99 -11.00
N ASN A 247 4.62 -2.96 -12.27
CA ASN A 247 5.40 -3.70 -13.26
C ASN A 247 6.62 -2.87 -13.69
N TYR A 248 7.55 -3.48 -14.43
CA TYR A 248 8.72 -2.78 -14.91
C TYR A 248 8.34 -1.59 -15.80
N ALA A 249 9.14 -0.52 -15.76
CA ALA A 249 8.96 0.70 -16.54
C ALA A 249 10.33 1.29 -16.91
N ASP A 250 10.40 2.12 -17.95
CA ASP A 250 11.64 2.79 -18.33
C ASP A 250 11.87 4.02 -17.42
N THR A 251 13.10 4.23 -16.93
CA THR A 251 13.39 5.26 -15.91
C THR A 251 13.31 6.70 -16.43
N ALA A 252 13.41 6.88 -17.75
CA ALA A 252 13.36 8.17 -18.41
C ALA A 252 12.02 8.89 -18.25
N ASP A 253 10.93 8.16 -17.97
CA ASP A 253 9.57 8.70 -17.92
C ASP A 253 9.15 9.16 -16.52
N SER A 254 9.82 8.68 -15.46
CA SER A 254 9.41 8.96 -14.07
C SER A 254 10.41 9.80 -13.26
N ILE A 255 11.63 10.06 -13.73
CA ILE A 255 12.61 10.93 -13.05
C ILE A 255 12.54 12.37 -13.58
N ARG A 256 12.13 13.31 -12.72
CA ARG A 256 11.98 14.71 -13.09
C ARG A 256 13.29 15.53 -13.05
N CYS A 257 14.25 15.13 -12.22
CA CYS A 257 15.47 15.88 -11.99
C CYS A 257 16.49 15.66 -13.12
N VAL A 258 16.75 16.69 -13.94
CA VAL A 258 17.72 16.64 -15.06
C VAL A 258 19.19 16.47 -14.63
N PHE A 259 19.48 16.63 -13.34
CA PHE A 259 20.81 16.45 -12.76
C PHE A 259 20.99 15.06 -12.14
N THR A 260 19.97 14.22 -12.20
CA THR A 260 19.97 12.85 -11.71
C THR A 260 19.93 11.91 -12.90
N SER A 261 20.84 10.94 -12.91
CA SER A 261 20.77 9.79 -13.81
C SER A 261 20.32 8.59 -13.00
N ALA A 262 19.32 7.85 -13.49
CA ALA A 262 19.08 6.52 -12.97
C ALA A 262 20.32 5.64 -13.22
N PRO A 263 20.75 4.82 -12.24
CA PRO A 263 21.83 3.86 -12.45
C PRO A 263 21.48 2.84 -13.54
N ASP A 264 20.18 2.54 -13.70
CA ASP A 264 19.63 1.67 -14.72
C ASP A 264 18.55 2.37 -15.55
N ASN A 265 18.38 1.94 -16.79
CA ASN A 265 17.33 2.45 -17.69
C ASN A 265 15.94 1.89 -17.40
N VAL A 266 15.79 1.01 -16.39
CA VAL A 266 14.55 0.31 -16.07
C VAL A 266 14.28 0.31 -14.57
N PHE A 267 13.08 0.72 -14.17
CA PHE A 267 12.48 0.36 -12.88
C PHE A 267 12.03 -1.10 -12.95
N PRO A 268 12.55 -2.00 -12.10
CA PRO A 268 12.08 -3.38 -12.06
C PRO A 268 10.65 -3.48 -11.51
N ALA A 269 10.00 -4.62 -11.76
CA ALA A 269 8.72 -4.92 -11.11
C ALA A 269 8.90 -5.10 -9.59
N PHE A 270 7.90 -4.67 -8.82
CA PHE A 270 7.85 -4.79 -7.37
C PHE A 270 6.44 -5.10 -6.88
N CYS A 271 6.32 -5.75 -5.72
CA CYS A 271 5.06 -5.98 -5.04
C CYS A 271 5.29 -6.08 -3.53
N ASN A 272 4.80 -5.08 -2.82
CA ASN A 272 5.16 -4.79 -1.45
C ASN A 272 3.92 -4.58 -0.60
N THR A 273 3.72 -5.45 0.39
CA THR A 273 2.64 -5.32 1.36
C THR A 273 3.22 -5.11 2.75
N VAL A 274 2.82 -4.03 3.41
CA VAL A 274 3.27 -3.65 4.76
C VAL A 274 2.09 -3.34 5.64
N LYS A 275 2.13 -3.86 6.87
CA LYS A 275 1.06 -3.70 7.86
C LYS A 275 1.59 -3.28 9.20
N ALA A 276 0.87 -2.37 9.85
CA ALA A 276 1.11 -2.01 11.24
C ALA A 276 -0.18 -2.06 12.05
N LYS A 277 -0.15 -2.73 13.19
CA LYS A 277 -1.31 -2.91 14.06
C LYS A 277 -0.97 -2.67 15.52
N SER A 278 -1.88 -2.04 16.27
CA SER A 278 -1.88 -2.02 17.73
C SER A 278 -3.23 -2.45 18.31
N GLU A 279 -3.21 -2.98 19.53
CA GLU A 279 -4.41 -3.38 20.25
C GLU A 279 -4.29 -3.00 21.73
N LEU A 280 -5.38 -2.49 22.29
CA LEU A 280 -5.60 -2.30 23.71
C LEU A 280 -6.56 -3.39 24.17
N VAL A 281 -6.14 -4.20 25.12
CA VAL A 281 -6.92 -5.33 25.64
C VAL A 281 -7.05 -5.18 27.14
N ASN A 282 -8.29 -5.19 27.63
CA ASN A 282 -8.60 -4.97 29.06
C ASN A 282 -7.88 -3.74 29.62
N PHE A 283 -7.84 -2.65 28.85
CA PHE A 283 -7.19 -1.42 29.27
C PHE A 283 -8.05 -0.75 30.34
N LYS A 284 -7.45 -0.43 31.49
CA LYS A 284 -8.16 0.08 32.67
C LYS A 284 -7.81 1.52 32.97
N SER A 285 -6.55 1.89 32.82
CA SER A 285 -6.12 3.26 33.07
C SER A 285 -4.88 3.61 32.28
N GLY A 286 -4.77 4.88 31.90
CA GLY A 286 -3.59 5.43 31.27
C GLY A 286 -3.90 6.30 30.06
N GLN A 287 -2.83 6.83 29.47
CA GLN A 287 -2.86 7.61 28.25
C GLN A 287 -2.22 6.81 27.12
N VAL A 288 -2.88 6.77 25.97
CA VAL A 288 -2.38 6.16 24.75
C VAL A 288 -2.32 7.25 23.67
N SER A 289 -1.16 7.41 23.07
CA SER A 289 -0.95 8.27 21.91
C SER A 289 -0.52 7.43 20.72
N THR A 290 -1.17 7.61 19.58
CA THR A 290 -0.76 7.00 18.32
C THR A 290 -0.64 8.06 17.24
N LYS A 291 0.29 7.84 16.32
CA LYS A 291 0.42 8.63 15.10
C LYS A 291 0.85 7.70 13.99
N GLY A 292 0.20 7.78 12.85
CA GLY A 292 0.59 7.02 11.68
C GLY A 292 0.34 7.80 10.41
N GLY A 293 0.97 7.35 9.34
CA GLY A 293 0.71 7.87 8.03
C GLY A 293 1.24 6.99 6.92
N ILE A 294 0.64 7.18 5.75
CA ILE A 294 0.92 6.43 4.54
C ILE A 294 1.15 7.41 3.39
N ARG A 295 2.20 7.13 2.62
CA ARG A 295 2.50 7.77 1.34
C ARG A 295 2.35 6.74 0.23
N ALA A 296 1.42 7.02 -0.67
CA ALA A 296 0.97 6.10 -1.72
C ALA A 296 0.92 6.75 -3.12
N VAL A 297 1.08 8.07 -3.22
CA VAL A 297 1.04 8.81 -4.49
C VAL A 297 2.14 9.85 -4.56
N ALA A 298 2.83 9.92 -5.70
CA ALA A 298 3.91 10.88 -5.93
C ALA A 298 3.96 11.38 -7.38
N ALA A 299 4.63 12.51 -7.59
CA ALA A 299 4.76 13.14 -8.90
C ALA A 299 5.89 12.56 -9.76
N SER A 300 6.76 11.76 -9.15
CA SER A 300 7.97 11.26 -9.75
C SER A 300 8.39 9.98 -9.04
N GLY A 301 9.10 9.14 -9.77
CA GLY A 301 9.64 7.87 -9.28
C GLY A 301 10.78 8.04 -8.28
N ASP A 302 11.11 9.25 -7.81
CA ASP A 302 12.11 9.50 -6.77
C ASP A 302 11.56 9.66 -5.35
N VAL A 303 10.26 9.42 -5.18
CA VAL A 303 9.59 9.56 -3.88
C VAL A 303 9.13 8.20 -3.37
N PRO A 304 9.75 7.66 -2.30
CA PRO A 304 9.47 6.29 -1.83
C PRO A 304 8.01 6.04 -1.48
N ALA A 305 7.56 4.79 -1.61
CA ALA A 305 6.37 4.35 -0.87
C ALA A 305 6.70 4.34 0.63
N GLY A 306 5.76 4.73 1.49
CA GLY A 306 6.04 4.82 2.92
C GLY A 306 4.88 4.49 3.83
N LEU A 307 5.16 3.78 4.91
CA LEU A 307 4.24 3.58 6.03
C LEU A 307 5.02 3.81 7.32
N PHE A 308 4.56 4.72 8.16
CA PHE A 308 5.06 4.86 9.52
C PHE A 308 3.94 4.76 10.53
N TYR A 309 4.26 4.25 11.70
CA TYR A 309 3.33 4.14 12.81
C TYR A 309 4.07 4.20 14.13
N GLN A 310 3.54 4.96 15.08
CA GLN A 310 4.03 5.01 16.44
C GLN A 310 2.88 4.87 17.43
N ILE A 311 3.18 4.20 18.54
CA ILE A 311 2.32 4.10 19.71
C ILE A 311 3.14 4.36 20.97
N ALA A 312 2.59 5.16 21.86
CA ALA A 312 3.12 5.42 23.19
C ALA A 312 2.00 5.22 24.23
N VAL A 313 2.33 4.53 25.32
CA VAL A 313 1.45 4.31 26.47
C VAL A 313 2.17 4.75 27.72
N THR A 314 1.53 5.67 28.45
CA THR A 314 2.03 6.24 29.69
C THR A 314 0.93 6.28 30.75
N PRO A 315 1.30 6.37 32.04
CA PRO A 315 0.32 6.63 33.09
C PRO A 315 -0.45 7.92 32.81
N ASN A 316 -1.73 7.98 33.17
CA ASN A 316 -2.47 9.25 33.20
C ASN A 316 -2.06 10.06 34.45
N ALA A 317 -2.42 11.34 34.50
CA ALA A 317 -2.03 12.22 35.59
C ALA A 317 -2.67 11.83 36.93
N ASP A 318 -3.83 11.19 36.88
CA ASP A 318 -4.63 10.80 38.04
C ASP A 318 -4.31 9.38 38.54
N SER A 319 -3.37 8.67 37.90
CA SER A 319 -2.97 7.31 38.29
C SER A 319 -2.35 7.32 39.68
N PRO A 320 -2.98 6.68 40.68
CA PRO A 320 -2.51 6.71 42.07
C PRO A 320 -1.11 6.10 42.24
N ASP A 321 -0.83 5.07 41.44
CA ASP A 321 0.38 4.26 41.54
C ASP A 321 1.45 4.65 40.51
N GLY A 322 1.14 5.59 39.61
CA GLY A 322 2.08 6.05 38.58
C GLY A 322 2.32 5.03 37.46
N TYR A 323 1.33 4.17 37.19
CA TYR A 323 1.34 3.17 36.11
C TYR A 323 0.08 3.29 35.26
N ALA A 324 0.19 2.96 33.97
CA ALA A 324 -0.97 2.58 33.17
C ALA A 324 -1.30 1.10 33.43
N GLU A 325 -2.56 0.72 33.37
CA GLU A 325 -3.01 -0.65 33.61
C GLU A 325 -3.73 -1.23 32.41
N GLY A 326 -3.33 -2.44 32.01
CA GLY A 326 -3.99 -3.20 30.96
C GLY A 326 -3.02 -4.06 30.18
N THR A 327 -3.42 -4.43 28.96
CA THR A 327 -2.54 -5.08 27.99
C THR A 327 -2.48 -4.25 26.71
N VAL A 328 -1.27 -4.04 26.20
CA VAL A 328 -1.00 -3.36 24.92
C VAL A 328 -0.27 -4.34 24.02
N ARG A 329 -0.75 -4.48 22.78
CA ARG A 329 -0.11 -5.32 21.76
C ARG A 329 0.22 -4.50 20.53
N THR A 330 1.30 -4.88 19.86
CA THR A 330 1.69 -4.35 18.55
C THR A 330 2.09 -5.49 17.64
N SER A 331 1.76 -5.40 16.36
CA SER A 331 2.19 -6.33 15.32
C SER A 331 2.52 -5.55 14.06
N PHE A 332 3.77 -5.68 13.60
CA PHE A 332 4.24 -5.13 12.34
C PHE A 332 4.65 -6.28 11.42
N ALA A 333 4.37 -6.17 10.14
CA ALA A 333 4.74 -7.19 9.17
C ALA A 333 4.96 -6.58 7.79
N GLY A 334 5.87 -7.18 7.02
CA GLY A 334 6.13 -6.82 5.64
C GLY A 334 6.45 -8.03 4.78
N SER A 335 6.02 -7.98 3.52
CA SER A 335 6.43 -8.89 2.46
C SER A 335 6.76 -8.05 1.23
N ILE A 336 8.05 -7.98 0.91
CA ILE A 336 8.61 -7.14 -0.14
C ILE A 336 9.16 -8.05 -1.22
N MET A 337 8.76 -7.84 -2.47
CA MET A 337 9.22 -8.62 -3.62
C MET A 337 9.72 -7.67 -4.71
N GLU A 338 10.92 -7.91 -5.21
CA GLU A 338 11.57 -7.06 -6.20
C GLU A 338 12.17 -7.92 -7.32
N ALA A 339 11.96 -7.53 -8.57
CA ALA A 339 12.56 -8.16 -9.74
C ALA A 339 13.87 -7.46 -10.15
N ARG A 340 14.46 -7.90 -11.28
CA ARG A 340 15.59 -7.23 -11.94
C ARG A 340 15.29 -7.02 -13.42
N GLY A 341 15.65 -5.86 -13.95
CA GLY A 341 15.46 -5.52 -15.36
C GLY A 341 13.99 -5.59 -15.80
N LYS A 342 13.75 -5.88 -17.08
CA LYS A 342 12.41 -6.05 -17.65
C LYS A 342 11.88 -7.48 -17.41
N ASN A 343 11.74 -7.85 -16.15
CA ASN A 343 11.23 -9.15 -15.74
C ASN A 343 10.23 -8.97 -14.58
N ASP A 344 9.26 -9.87 -14.49
CA ASP A 344 8.24 -9.97 -13.45
C ASP A 344 8.50 -11.11 -12.46
N VAL A 345 9.59 -11.86 -12.65
CA VAL A 345 10.07 -12.88 -11.73
C VAL A 345 10.81 -12.24 -10.55
N PRO A 346 10.38 -12.49 -9.29
CA PRO A 346 11.06 -11.98 -8.11
C PRO A 346 12.53 -12.42 -8.08
N SER A 347 13.41 -11.44 -7.95
CA SER A 347 14.86 -11.61 -7.73
C SER A 347 15.25 -11.46 -6.26
N ALA A 348 14.40 -10.81 -5.46
CA ALA A 348 14.52 -10.72 -4.03
C ALA A 348 13.14 -10.87 -3.38
N THR A 349 13.11 -11.50 -2.20
CA THR A 349 11.94 -11.53 -1.33
C THR A 349 12.39 -11.30 0.09
N ASN A 350 11.86 -10.26 0.72
CA ASN A 350 12.11 -9.93 2.12
C ASN A 350 10.80 -10.05 2.90
N GLN A 351 10.77 -10.97 3.86
CA GLN A 351 9.62 -11.21 4.72
C GLN A 351 10.05 -11.05 6.18
N TRP A 352 9.32 -10.22 6.91
CA TRP A 352 9.61 -9.97 8.32
C TRP A 352 8.31 -9.72 9.09
N SER A 353 8.37 -9.99 10.40
CA SER A 353 7.30 -9.65 11.32
C SER A 353 7.87 -9.37 12.70
N ASP A 354 7.27 -8.44 13.41
CA ASP A 354 7.65 -8.06 14.75
C ASP A 354 6.40 -7.91 15.63
N LYS A 355 6.42 -8.54 16.81
CA LYS A 355 5.27 -8.61 17.72
C LYS A 355 5.71 -8.32 19.14
N THR A 356 4.95 -7.48 19.84
CA THR A 356 5.19 -7.17 21.24
C THR A 356 3.88 -7.14 22.00
N SER A 357 3.90 -7.66 23.23
CA SER A 357 2.77 -7.63 24.17
C SER A 357 3.30 -7.24 25.55
N VAL A 358 2.74 -6.20 26.14
CA VAL A 358 3.05 -5.74 27.51
C VAL A 358 1.76 -5.77 28.32
N SER A 359 1.79 -6.30 29.53
CA SER A 359 0.61 -6.45 30.39
C SER A 359 0.92 -6.15 31.86
N GLY A 360 -0.08 -5.66 32.59
CA GLY A 360 0.01 -5.34 34.01
C GLY A 360 0.21 -3.84 34.23
N SER A 361 1.08 -3.49 35.19
CA SER A 361 1.43 -2.10 35.52
C SER A 361 2.53 -1.60 34.57
N ILE A 362 2.14 -0.80 33.59
CA ILE A 362 2.99 -0.27 32.52
C ILE A 362 3.49 1.12 32.91
N ARG A 363 4.79 1.25 33.16
CA ARG A 363 5.42 2.55 33.44
C ARG A 363 5.61 3.39 32.19
N SER A 364 6.00 2.73 31.10
CA SER A 364 6.17 3.30 29.77
C SER A 364 6.21 2.15 28.78
N PHE A 365 5.48 2.28 27.68
CA PHE A 365 5.65 1.47 26.49
C PHE A 365 5.65 2.39 25.29
N GLN A 366 6.67 2.26 24.45
CA GLN A 366 6.77 3.04 23.22
C GLN A 366 7.29 2.14 22.12
N LYS A 367 6.70 2.28 20.94
CA LYS A 367 7.14 1.56 19.76
C LYS A 367 6.89 2.40 18.52
N SER A 368 7.90 2.51 17.68
CA SER A 368 7.82 3.12 16.36
C SER A 368 8.14 2.06 15.31
N PHE A 369 7.52 2.24 14.15
CA PHE A 369 7.73 1.48 12.95
C PHE A 369 7.80 2.46 11.79
N GLU A 370 8.76 2.23 10.90
CA GLU A 370 8.94 3.02 9.69
C GLU A 370 9.37 2.05 8.59
N TYR A 371 8.69 2.17 7.47
CA TYR A 371 8.99 1.48 6.24
C TYR A 371 9.02 2.52 5.13
N GLU A 372 10.11 2.46 4.36
CA GLU A 372 10.23 3.13 3.09
C GLU A 372 10.74 2.12 2.07
N SER A 373 10.20 2.18 0.86
CA SER A 373 10.71 1.38 -0.25
C SER A 373 11.03 2.22 -1.46
N GLY A 374 12.26 2.02 -1.90
CA GLY A 374 12.91 2.73 -2.98
C GLY A 374 14.32 2.22 -3.20
N ILE A 375 14.78 2.37 -4.42
CA ILE A 375 16.14 2.13 -4.91
C ILE A 375 17.01 3.32 -4.50
N SER A 376 18.26 3.13 -4.08
CA SER A 376 19.18 4.26 -3.90
C SER A 376 19.66 4.77 -5.26
N LEU A 377 19.70 6.08 -5.49
CA LEU A 377 20.47 6.67 -6.59
C LEU A 377 21.95 6.78 -6.25
#